data_AF-A0A3B8W8N6-F1
#
_entry.id   AF-A0A3B8W8N6-F1
#
_cell.length_a   1.000
_cell.length_b   1.000
_cell.length_c   1.000
_cell.angle_alpha   90.00
_cell.angle_beta   90.00
_cell.angle_gamma   90.00
#
_symmetry.space_group_name_H-M   'P 1'
#
loop_
_entity.id
_entity.type
_entity.pdbx_description
1 polymer ?
#
loop_
_entity_poly.entity_id
_entity_poly.type
_entity_poly.pdbx_seq_one_letter_code
_entity_poly.pdbx_strand_id
1 'polypeptide(L)'
;VYHGTEPGPVLALTAGMHGDEINGMEIVRRIIDSGHNRVQRGTTVCMPIINVYGFLNYSREVPDGKDVNRSFPGRKTGSLAARVAYHLTHDIIPYIDYG
;
A
#
# COMPACT_ATOMS: atom_id res chain seq x y z
N VAL A 1 3.07 -5.42 9.11
CA VAL A 1 3.95 -6.48 8.55
C VAL A 1 3.86 -7.68 9.47
N TYR A 2 3.77 -8.89 8.92
CA TYR A 2 3.86 -10.12 9.68
C TYR A 2 4.95 -11.02 9.11
N HIS A 3 5.86 -11.47 9.97
CA HIS A 3 6.93 -12.40 9.61
C HIS A 3 6.54 -13.81 10.04
N GLY A 4 6.57 -14.75 9.10
CA GLY A 4 6.43 -16.16 9.39
C GLY A 4 7.62 -16.71 10.17
N THR A 5 7.46 -17.92 10.71
CA THR A 5 8.50 -18.60 11.49
C THR A 5 9.59 -19.22 10.62
N GLU A 6 9.32 -19.39 9.33
CA GLU A 6 10.24 -19.99 8.36
C GLU A 6 10.57 -19.01 7.22
N PRO A 7 11.77 -19.08 6.63
CA PRO A 7 12.14 -18.27 5.48
C PRO A 7 11.20 -18.50 4.28
N GLY A 8 10.98 -17.45 3.49
CA GLY A 8 10.14 -17.49 2.30
C GLY A 8 9.99 -16.10 1.66
N PRO A 9 9.19 -15.99 0.59
CA PRO A 9 9.03 -14.73 -0.15
C PRO A 9 8.25 -13.68 0.65
N VAL A 10 8.33 -12.43 0.19
CA VAL A 10 7.56 -11.30 0.70
C VAL A 10 6.38 -10.99 -0.22
N LEU A 11 5.17 -11.15 0.30
CA LEU A 11 3.91 -10.82 -0.39
C LEU A 11 3.38 -9.48 0.11
N ALA A 12 3.19 -8.51 -0.79
CA ALA A 12 2.45 -7.29 -0.51
C ALA A 12 0.96 -7.47 -0.81
N LEU A 13 0.10 -7.05 0.12
CA LEU A 13 -1.34 -6.93 -0.08
C LEU A 13 -1.68 -5.45 0.04
N THR A 14 -1.87 -4.79 -1.10
CA THR A 14 -2.03 -3.33 -1.16
C THR A 14 -3.40 -2.94 -1.69
N ALA A 15 -3.94 -1.84 -1.16
CA ALA A 15 -5.20 -1.27 -1.62
C ALA A 15 -5.24 0.25 -1.36
N GLY A 16 -6.30 0.89 -1.84
CA GLY A 16 -6.56 2.29 -1.57
C GLY A 16 -5.53 3.23 -2.21
N MET A 17 -5.07 2.91 -3.42
CA MET A 17 -4.26 3.83 -4.22
C MET A 17 -5.07 5.06 -4.61
N HIS A 18 -6.36 4.86 -4.88
CA HIS A 18 -7.39 5.89 -4.88
C HIS A 18 -8.20 5.80 -3.58
N GLY A 19 -8.58 6.94 -3.03
CA GLY A 19 -9.25 7.00 -1.73
C GLY A 19 -10.73 6.64 -1.72
N ASP A 20 -11.35 6.59 -2.90
CA ASP A 20 -12.75 6.23 -3.15
C ASP A 20 -12.94 4.73 -3.48
N GLU A 21 -11.85 3.95 -3.57
CA GLU A 21 -11.87 2.51 -3.88
C GLU A 21 -11.91 1.63 -2.62
N ILE A 22 -13.01 1.73 -1.85
CA ILE A 22 -13.13 1.14 -0.50
C ILE A 22 -13.11 -0.39 -0.44
N ASN A 23 -13.51 -1.08 -1.50
CA ASN A 23 -13.67 -2.55 -1.48
C ASN A 23 -12.35 -3.27 -1.20
N GLY A 24 -11.26 -2.85 -1.87
CA GLY A 24 -9.93 -3.44 -1.64
C GLY A 24 -9.42 -3.15 -0.22
N MET A 25 -9.67 -1.94 0.29
CA MET A 25 -9.24 -1.53 1.62
C MET A 25 -9.88 -2.42 2.70
N GLU A 26 -11.18 -2.66 2.58
CA GLU A 26 -11.94 -3.49 3.52
C GLU A 26 -11.53 -4.97 3.43
N ILE A 27 -11.29 -5.50 2.23
CA ILE A 27 -10.80 -6.88 2.05
C ILE A 27 -9.44 -7.05 2.76
N VAL A 28 -8.48 -6.16 2.52
CA VAL A 28 -7.16 -6.22 3.17
C VAL A 28 -7.29 -6.04 4.68
N ARG A 29 -8.19 -5.17 5.14
CA ARG A 29 -8.44 -4.98 6.58
C ARG A 29 -9.01 -6.24 7.23
N ARG A 30 -9.97 -6.93 6.60
CA ARG A 30 -10.50 -8.22 7.08
C ARG A 30 -9.45 -9.31 7.11
N ILE A 31 -8.58 -9.38 6.10
CA ILE A 31 -7.46 -10.34 6.08
C ILE A 31 -6.54 -10.16 7.29
N ILE A 32 -6.30 -8.91 7.72
CA ILE A 32 -5.50 -8.62 8.92
C ILE A 32 -6.29 -9.01 10.18
N ASP A 33 -7.56 -8.60 10.27
CA ASP A 33 -8.40 -8.80 11.46
C ASP A 33 -8.69 -10.28 11.73
N SER A 34 -8.95 -11.06 10.68
CA SER A 34 -9.12 -12.51 10.78
C SER A 34 -7.81 -13.29 10.90
N GLY A 35 -6.67 -12.61 10.86
CA GLY A 35 -5.34 -13.23 10.95
C GLY A 35 -4.93 -14.05 9.73
N HIS A 36 -5.65 -13.95 8.59
CA HIS A 36 -5.27 -14.66 7.35
C HIS A 36 -3.93 -14.19 6.78
N ASN A 37 -3.45 -13.01 7.17
CA ASN A 37 -2.10 -12.56 6.81
C ASN A 37 -0.97 -13.29 7.57
N ARG A 38 -1.30 -14.10 8.59
CA ARG A 38 -0.32 -14.80 9.43
C ARG A 38 0.17 -16.09 8.76
N VAL A 39 1.14 -15.95 7.88
CA VAL A 39 1.73 -17.06 7.11
C VAL A 39 2.78 -17.83 7.92
N GLN A 40 2.99 -19.12 7.63
CA GLN A 40 4.07 -19.90 8.25
C GLN A 40 5.45 -19.59 7.62
N ARG A 41 5.50 -19.44 6.30
CA ARG A 41 6.73 -19.21 5.51
C ARG A 41 6.69 -17.84 4.84
N GLY A 42 7.76 -17.07 4.99
CA GLY A 42 7.92 -15.76 4.34
C GLY A 42 7.34 -14.60 5.15
N THR A 43 7.01 -13.49 4.48
CA THR A 43 6.51 -12.26 5.12
C THR A 43 5.30 -11.72 4.37
N THR A 44 4.31 -11.20 5.09
CA THR A 44 3.21 -10.42 4.50
C THR A 44 3.28 -8.95 4.89
N VAL A 45 3.15 -8.07 3.89
CA VAL A 45 3.08 -6.62 4.05
C VAL A 45 1.70 -6.15 3.60
N CYS A 46 0.81 -5.87 4.56
CA CYS A 46 -0.54 -5.39 4.27
C CYS A 46 -0.62 -3.87 4.38
N MET A 47 -1.02 -3.19 3.30
CA MET A 47 -1.22 -1.74 3.22
C MET A 47 -2.63 -1.47 2.67
N PRO A 48 -3.66 -1.45 3.54
CA PRO A 48 -5.04 -1.30 3.08
C PRO A 48 -5.34 0.10 2.52
N ILE A 49 -4.55 1.12 2.88
CA ILE A 49 -4.77 2.50 2.45
C ILE A 49 -3.42 3.12 2.08
N ILE A 50 -3.17 3.26 0.78
CA ILE A 50 -2.00 3.99 0.26
C ILE A 50 -2.24 5.51 0.28
N ASN A 51 -3.36 5.95 -0.30
CA ASN A 51 -3.74 7.35 -0.35
C ASN A 51 -4.65 7.70 0.84
N VAL A 52 -4.03 7.87 2.02
CA VAL A 52 -4.74 8.24 3.24
C VAL A 52 -5.52 9.55 3.08
N TYR A 53 -4.97 10.51 2.36
CA TYR A 53 -5.63 11.80 2.15
C TYR A 53 -6.87 11.67 1.25
N GLY A 54 -6.77 10.91 0.16
CA GLY A 54 -7.91 10.61 -0.70
C GLY A 54 -8.99 9.89 0.10
N PHE A 55 -8.62 8.91 0.93
CA PHE A 55 -9.58 8.16 1.74
C PHE A 55 -10.36 9.06 2.70
N LEU A 56 -9.67 9.96 3.42
CA LEU A 56 -10.32 10.91 4.34
C LEU A 56 -11.26 11.89 3.62
N ASN A 57 -11.04 12.15 2.32
CA ASN A 57 -11.83 13.07 1.52
C ASN A 57 -12.75 12.37 0.51
N TYR A 58 -12.89 11.04 0.57
CA TYR A 58 -13.61 10.23 -0.42
C TYR A 58 -13.25 10.58 -1.87
N SER A 59 -11.95 10.77 -2.13
CA SER A 59 -11.43 11.25 -3.41
C SER A 59 -10.38 10.31 -3.99
N ARG A 60 -10.35 10.25 -5.32
CA ARG A 60 -9.33 9.56 -6.09
C ARG A 60 -7.93 10.13 -5.86
N GLU A 61 -7.85 11.45 -5.78
CA GLU A 61 -6.62 12.23 -5.77
C GLU A 61 -6.14 12.52 -4.34
N VAL A 62 -4.90 13.00 -4.21
CA VAL A 62 -4.48 13.66 -2.97
C VAL A 62 -4.97 15.13 -2.97
N PRO A 63 -4.89 15.89 -1.86
CA PRO A 63 -5.48 17.24 -1.74
C PRO A 63 -4.96 18.28 -2.74
N ASP A 64 -3.81 18.03 -3.39
CA ASP A 64 -3.27 18.88 -4.45
C ASP A 64 -3.79 18.53 -5.86
N GLY A 65 -4.81 17.66 -5.95
CA GLY A 65 -5.47 17.26 -7.20
C GLY A 65 -4.70 16.24 -8.03
N LYS A 66 -3.67 15.61 -7.45
CA LYS A 66 -2.82 14.66 -8.19
C LYS A 66 -3.14 13.22 -7.83
N ASP A 67 -3.15 12.39 -8.87
CA ASP A 67 -3.31 10.94 -8.79
C ASP A 67 -1.97 10.28 -8.42
N VAL A 68 -1.97 9.46 -7.35
CA VAL A 68 -0.78 8.73 -6.88
C VAL A 68 -0.31 7.72 -7.92
N ASN A 69 -1.23 7.01 -8.59
CA ASN A 69 -0.91 6.00 -9.60
C ASN A 69 -0.20 6.60 -10.81
N ARG A 70 -0.51 7.86 -11.14
CA ARG A 70 0.16 8.61 -12.21
C ARG A 70 1.48 9.25 -11.80
N SER A 71 1.85 9.13 -10.53
CA SER A 71 3.02 9.81 -9.96
C SER A 71 4.24 8.89 -9.76
N PHE A 72 4.12 7.59 -10.04
CA PHE A 72 5.24 6.63 -9.99
C PHE A 72 6.29 6.92 -11.08
N PRO A 73 7.61 6.71 -10.81
CA PRO A 73 8.22 6.20 -9.57
C PRO A 73 8.39 7.26 -8.46
N GLY A 74 7.84 8.46 -8.65
CA GLY A 74 7.85 9.53 -7.67
C GLY A 74 9.15 10.32 -7.58
N ARG A 75 9.11 11.39 -6.79
CA ARG A 75 10.27 12.24 -6.45
C ARG A 75 10.15 12.73 -5.01
N LYS A 76 11.24 12.61 -4.24
CA LYS A 76 11.32 13.03 -2.83
C LYS A 76 10.95 14.51 -2.60
N THR A 77 11.25 15.38 -3.56
CA THR A 77 10.98 16.83 -3.51
C THR A 77 9.77 17.24 -4.39
N GLY A 78 8.99 16.28 -4.88
CA GLY A 78 7.82 16.54 -5.72
C GLY A 78 6.56 16.91 -4.94
N SER A 79 5.42 16.90 -5.65
CA SER A 79 4.08 17.01 -5.07
C SER A 79 3.80 15.90 -4.07
N LEU A 80 2.73 16.03 -3.29
CA LEU A 80 2.37 15.05 -2.27
C LEU A 80 2.21 13.65 -2.88
N ALA A 81 1.49 13.52 -4.00
CA ALA A 81 1.35 12.26 -4.73
C ALA A 81 2.71 11.68 -5.19
N ALA A 82 3.64 12.53 -5.63
CA ALA A 82 4.98 12.11 -6.06
C ALA A 82 5.87 11.68 -4.89
N ARG A 83 5.69 12.25 -3.69
CA ARG A 83 6.39 11.80 -2.48
C ARG A 83 5.86 10.45 -1.98
N VAL A 84 4.54 10.24 -2.01
CA VAL A 84 3.94 8.93 -1.68
C VAL A 84 4.46 7.86 -2.63
N ALA A 85 4.40 8.12 -3.94
CA ALA A 85 4.95 7.20 -4.95
C ALA A 85 6.45 6.95 -4.76
N TYR A 86 7.23 7.99 -4.41
CA TYR A 86 8.67 7.85 -4.17
C TYR A 86 8.98 6.88 -3.03
N HIS A 87 8.31 7.05 -1.88
CA HIS A 87 8.51 6.17 -0.72
C HIS A 87 8.04 4.74 -0.98
N LEU A 88 6.93 4.55 -1.72
CA LEU A 88 6.53 3.21 -2.16
C LEU A 88 7.60 2.57 -3.05
N THR A 89 8.10 3.29 -4.05
CA THR A 89 9.10 2.76 -4.99
C THR A 89 10.46 2.48 -4.35
N HIS A 90 10.93 3.32 -3.43
CA HIS A 90 12.32 3.23 -2.94
C HIS A 90 12.43 2.56 -1.57
N ASP A 91 11.39 2.63 -0.74
CA ASP A 91 11.47 2.16 0.64
C ASP A 91 10.61 0.92 0.90
N ILE A 92 9.72 0.54 -0.03
CA ILE A 92 8.79 -0.59 0.16
C ILE A 92 8.96 -1.64 -0.95
N ILE A 93 8.71 -1.27 -2.21
CA ILE A 93 8.76 -2.19 -3.37
C ILE A 93 10.06 -3.01 -3.46
N PRO A 94 11.27 -2.48 -3.13
CA PRO A 94 12.51 -3.26 -3.23
C PRO A 94 12.57 -4.48 -2.30
N TYR A 95 11.67 -4.55 -1.31
CA TYR A 95 11.57 -5.67 -0.38
C TYR A 95 10.43 -6.65 -0.74
N ILE A 96 9.70 -6.43 -1.82
CA ILE A 96 8.52 -7.22 -2.20
C ILE A 96 8.86 -8.15 -3.37
N ASP A 97 8.54 -9.45 -3.23
CA ASP A 97 8.68 -10.44 -4.31
C ASP A 97 7.40 -10.53 -5.16
N TYR A 98 6.23 -10.41 -4.53
CA TYR A 98 4.91 -10.50 -5.17
C TYR A 98 3.96 -9.43 -4.61
N GLY A 99 3.13 -8.80 -5.44
CA GLY A 99 2.17 -7.78 -5.00
C GLY A 99 1.25 -7.29 -6.10
#